data_AF-A0A2N6SDJ9-F1
#
_entry.id   AF-A0A2N6SDJ9-F1
#
_cell.length_a   1.000
_cell.length_b   1.000
_cell.length_c   1.000
_cell.angle_alpha   90.00
_cell.angle_beta   90.00
_cell.angle_gamma   90.00
#
_symmetry.space_group_name_H-M   'P 1'
#
loop_
_entity.id
_entity.type
_entity.pdbx_description
1 polymer ?
#
loop_
_entity_poly.entity_id
_entity_poly.type
_entity_poly.pdbx_seq_one_letter_code
_entity_poly.pdbx_strand_id
1 'polypeptide(L)'
;MIKEIMQKLPNFFVKVIAVIFFILMGLNTLLVLTKTAIFPKDYQETLFYENDNAILNIIFLIIFSIVILILARYFKKIISVKRLVLIVMIYSFIISILFAILRRDYVQFDPFNVIDQANNFIRGNYSGLEKGNNYLYIYSHQITTVFIFQIILSLFGRATFILYIMQSFSISFIIFMLYKISNILFEDEDTNYLVVILSALCFPLVFYVAFVYGILPGMFLTLVAYYYFIKYTKQKEWYLLVVSAISINIAILFIGNNMIHMIAIFAAAIIYFIRKKDKKILAFILSCLFLMTASKSIIYNYYEATSQKEIAPGVPKITWIAMGMQEGDREAGWWNRFNYDIMPEEDFDAERITEISKDSIKQRLTVFRNNPRYAFDFYERKYENQFIEPSFQSLLVTAPQRNFDNETTLEKVKDFFIKQIYFNETHHVLMFIMKVFQVFVYSFSFVFAINIFRKKEEVLTIIPVAFVGGTLFHMIWEAKSRYVFPYFVFLIPIAAYGLIIFRNKIIEYRKTKEEKNEKSNM
;
A
#
# COMPACT_ATOMS: atom_id res chain seq x y z
N MET A 1 25.69 -34.01 -1.56
CA MET A 1 24.49 -33.73 -0.74
C MET A 1 24.33 -32.26 -0.35
N ILE A 2 25.20 -31.66 0.48
CA ILE A 2 25.03 -30.25 0.94
C ILE A 2 25.02 -29.23 -0.20
N LYS A 3 25.95 -29.31 -1.17
CA LYS A 3 25.96 -28.41 -2.35
C LYS A 3 24.68 -28.52 -3.19
N GLU A 4 24.10 -29.71 -3.28
CA GLU A 4 22.91 -29.97 -4.08
C GLU A 4 21.63 -29.45 -3.38
N ILE A 5 21.55 -29.61 -2.06
CA ILE A 5 20.50 -29.00 -1.23
C ILE A 5 20.57 -27.47 -1.32
N MET A 6 21.77 -26.88 -1.25
CA MET A 6 21.96 -25.42 -1.34
C MET A 6 21.59 -24.84 -2.70
N GLN A 7 21.62 -25.64 -3.78
CA GLN A 7 21.14 -25.22 -5.11
C GLN A 7 19.62 -25.37 -5.26
N LYS A 8 19.01 -26.38 -4.62
CA LYS A 8 17.56 -26.62 -4.67
C LYS A 8 16.76 -25.73 -3.71
N LEU A 9 17.34 -25.34 -2.58
CA LEU A 9 16.70 -24.57 -1.52
C LEU A 9 16.17 -23.19 -1.98
N PRO A 10 16.93 -22.35 -2.72
CA PRO A 10 16.40 -21.09 -3.25
C PRO A 10 15.21 -21.27 -4.18
N ASN A 11 15.22 -22.32 -5.00
CA ASN A 11 14.09 -22.64 -5.88
C ASN A 11 12.86 -23.07 -5.09
N PHE A 12 13.06 -23.82 -4.00
CA PHE A 12 11.98 -24.19 -3.08
C PHE A 12 11.32 -22.95 -2.46
N PHE A 13 12.11 -22.02 -1.91
CA PHE A 13 11.57 -20.79 -1.31
C PHE A 13 10.77 -19.95 -2.32
N VAL A 14 11.30 -19.73 -3.53
CA VAL A 14 10.58 -18.98 -4.57
C VAL A 14 9.26 -19.68 -4.93
N LYS A 15 9.25 -21.01 -5.02
CA LYS A 15 8.02 -21.78 -5.30
C LYS A 15 6.99 -21.66 -4.18
N VAL A 16 7.40 -21.75 -2.92
CA VAL A 16 6.50 -21.59 -1.77
C VAL A 16 5.86 -20.20 -1.80
N ILE A 17 6.66 -19.15 -2.01
CA ILE A 17 6.15 -17.78 -2.15
C ILE A 17 5.16 -17.69 -3.31
N ALA A 18 5.50 -18.26 -4.47
CA ALA A 18 4.64 -18.24 -5.65
C ALA A 18 3.30 -18.95 -5.40
N VAL A 19 3.29 -20.08 -4.67
CA VAL A 19 2.07 -20.82 -4.34
C VAL A 19 1.18 -20.04 -3.38
N ILE A 20 1.74 -19.49 -2.30
CA ILE A 20 0.97 -18.67 -1.34
C ILE A 20 0.39 -17.45 -2.05
N PHE A 21 1.20 -16.77 -2.86
CA PHE A 21 0.75 -15.62 -3.64
C PHE A 21 -0.32 -16.00 -4.68
N PHE A 22 -0.19 -17.15 -5.34
CA PHE A 22 -1.21 -17.69 -6.26
C PHE A 22 -2.55 -17.93 -5.54
N ILE A 23 -2.52 -18.53 -4.35
CA ILE A 23 -3.73 -18.79 -3.55
C ILE A 23 -4.40 -17.47 -3.15
N LEU A 24 -3.63 -16.51 -2.61
CA LEU A 24 -4.19 -15.22 -2.20
C LEU A 24 -4.74 -14.41 -3.38
N MET A 25 -4.04 -14.37 -4.51
CA MET A 25 -4.55 -13.69 -5.71
C MET A 25 -5.78 -14.39 -6.28
N GLY A 26 -5.83 -15.73 -6.26
CA GLY A 26 -7.01 -16.49 -6.67
C GLY A 26 -8.22 -16.21 -5.78
N LEU A 27 -8.01 -16.18 -4.45
CA LEU A 27 -9.03 -15.81 -3.48
C LEU A 27 -9.52 -14.37 -3.71
N ASN A 28 -8.61 -13.41 -3.82
CA ASN A 28 -8.97 -12.01 -4.07
C ASN A 28 -9.72 -11.84 -5.39
N THR A 29 -9.27 -12.49 -6.47
CA THR A 29 -9.99 -12.51 -7.75
C THR A 29 -11.40 -13.06 -7.61
N LEU A 30 -11.57 -14.19 -6.92
CA LEU A 30 -12.90 -14.77 -6.70
C LEU A 30 -13.79 -13.79 -5.93
N LEU A 31 -13.29 -13.24 -4.84
CA LEU A 31 -14.04 -12.31 -3.99
C LEU A 31 -14.47 -11.05 -4.74
N VAL A 32 -13.56 -10.38 -5.45
CA VAL A 32 -13.91 -9.16 -6.20
C VAL A 32 -14.77 -9.44 -7.44
N LEU A 33 -14.84 -10.69 -7.92
CA LEU A 33 -15.81 -11.06 -8.96
C LEU A 33 -17.23 -11.19 -8.40
N THR A 34 -17.39 -11.56 -7.14
CA THR A 34 -18.69 -11.92 -6.54
C THR A 34 -19.23 -10.93 -5.51
N LYS A 35 -18.38 -10.07 -4.95
CA LYS A 35 -18.74 -9.17 -3.85
C LYS A 35 -18.03 -7.82 -3.98
N THR A 36 -18.70 -6.75 -3.57
CA THR A 36 -18.13 -5.42 -3.37
C THR A 36 -18.43 -4.93 -1.96
N ALA A 37 -17.44 -4.32 -1.30
CA ALA A 37 -17.68 -3.56 -0.09
C ALA A 37 -17.77 -2.06 -0.40
N ILE A 38 -18.73 -1.37 0.22
CA ILE A 38 -19.07 0.03 -0.08
C ILE A 38 -19.34 0.79 1.23
N PHE A 39 -18.90 2.06 1.27
CA PHE A 39 -19.23 2.99 2.34
C PHE A 39 -20.56 3.69 2.08
N PRO A 40 -21.34 4.01 3.12
CA PRO A 40 -22.52 4.86 2.96
C PRO A 40 -22.14 6.26 2.45
N LYS A 41 -23.11 6.96 1.89
CA LYS A 41 -22.91 8.30 1.30
C LYS A 41 -22.43 9.35 2.30
N ASP A 42 -22.70 9.17 3.59
CA ASP A 42 -22.22 10.05 4.65
C ASP A 42 -20.80 9.71 5.13
N TYR A 43 -20.16 8.71 4.52
CA TYR A 43 -18.79 8.30 4.81
C TYR A 43 -18.54 7.98 6.29
N GLN A 44 -19.57 7.47 6.99
CA GLN A 44 -19.37 6.86 8.30
C GLN A 44 -18.47 5.62 8.17
N GLU A 45 -17.75 5.28 9.25
CA GLU A 45 -16.87 4.11 9.33
C GLU A 45 -17.68 2.79 9.49
N THR A 46 -18.73 2.63 8.69
CA THR A 46 -19.58 1.44 8.56
C THR A 46 -19.49 0.91 7.13
N LEU A 47 -19.47 -0.40 6.95
CA LEU A 47 -19.26 -1.03 5.65
C LEU A 47 -20.47 -1.89 5.26
N PHE A 48 -20.89 -1.77 4.00
CA PHE A 48 -21.95 -2.59 3.41
C PHE A 48 -21.37 -3.51 2.34
N TYR A 49 -21.96 -4.70 2.22
CA TYR A 49 -21.53 -5.73 1.28
C TYR A 49 -22.62 -5.99 0.25
N GLU A 50 -22.27 -5.82 -1.01
CA GLU A 50 -23.15 -6.10 -2.15
C GLU A 50 -22.66 -7.34 -2.89
N ASN A 51 -23.60 -8.21 -3.28
CA ASN A 51 -23.30 -9.34 -4.15
C ASN A 51 -23.27 -8.86 -5.61
N ASP A 52 -22.19 -9.16 -6.30
CA ASP A 52 -22.01 -8.82 -7.71
C ASP A 52 -22.37 -9.99 -8.63
N ASN A 53 -22.72 -9.66 -9.87
CA ASN A 53 -22.81 -10.65 -10.93
C ASN A 53 -21.41 -10.96 -11.49
N ALA A 54 -20.89 -12.14 -11.16
CA ALA A 54 -19.57 -12.59 -11.59
C ALA A 54 -19.42 -12.64 -13.13
N ILE A 55 -20.47 -13.01 -13.87
CA ILE A 55 -20.43 -13.04 -15.34
C ILE A 55 -20.26 -11.61 -15.87
N LEU A 56 -20.99 -10.66 -15.31
CA LEU A 56 -20.90 -9.26 -15.71
C LEU A 56 -19.51 -8.68 -15.41
N ASN A 57 -18.95 -8.98 -14.24
CA ASN A 57 -17.57 -8.59 -13.90
C ASN A 57 -16.52 -9.21 -14.83
N ILE A 58 -16.70 -10.46 -15.26
CA ILE A 58 -15.85 -11.09 -16.28
C ILE A 58 -15.97 -10.38 -17.63
N ILE A 59 -17.19 -10.01 -18.06
CA ILE A 59 -17.40 -9.26 -19.30
C ILE A 59 -16.68 -7.90 -19.22
N PHE A 60 -16.83 -7.16 -18.12
CA PHE A 60 -16.12 -5.89 -17.93
C PHE A 60 -14.61 -6.05 -17.86
N LEU A 61 -14.10 -7.11 -17.23
CA LEU A 61 -12.68 -7.45 -17.23
C LEU A 61 -12.16 -7.65 -18.66
N ILE A 62 -12.89 -8.39 -19.50
CA ILE A 62 -12.52 -8.62 -20.90
C ILE A 62 -12.53 -7.31 -21.69
N ILE A 63 -13.60 -6.52 -21.58
CA ILE A 63 -13.72 -5.22 -22.27
C ILE A 63 -12.58 -4.30 -21.85
N PHE A 64 -12.36 -4.15 -20.54
CA PHE A 64 -11.29 -3.32 -20.00
C PHE A 64 -9.92 -3.77 -20.49
N SER A 65 -9.64 -5.09 -20.49
CA SER A 65 -8.39 -5.67 -21.00
C SER A 65 -8.16 -5.37 -22.49
N ILE A 66 -9.21 -5.46 -23.31
CA ILE A 66 -9.15 -5.14 -24.73
C ILE A 66 -8.86 -3.64 -24.91
N VAL A 67 -9.60 -2.77 -24.20
CA VAL A 67 -9.45 -1.32 -24.28
C VAL A 67 -8.03 -0.90 -23.91
N ILE A 68 -7.46 -1.37 -22.80
CA ILE A 68 -6.10 -0.98 -22.41
C ILE A 68 -5.03 -1.52 -23.38
N LEU A 69 -5.23 -2.70 -23.98
CA LEU A 69 -4.33 -3.22 -25.02
C LEU A 69 -4.37 -2.38 -26.29
N ILE A 70 -5.57 -1.93 -26.69
CA ILE A 70 -5.75 -1.00 -27.83
C ILE A 70 -5.08 0.33 -27.52
N LEU A 71 -5.30 0.91 -26.34
CA LEU A 71 -4.67 2.15 -25.91
C LEU A 71 -3.15 2.04 -25.88
N ALA A 72 -2.60 0.96 -25.32
CA ALA A 72 -1.16 0.71 -25.31
C ALA A 72 -0.60 0.64 -26.74
N ARG A 73 -1.28 -0.08 -27.64
CA ARG A 73 -0.87 -0.16 -29.06
C ARG A 73 -0.95 1.19 -29.77
N TYR A 74 -1.97 2.00 -29.47
CA TYR A 74 -2.14 3.33 -30.04
C TYR A 74 -1.04 4.28 -29.56
N PHE A 75 -0.81 4.39 -28.25
CA PHE A 75 0.25 5.23 -27.70
C PHE A 75 1.63 4.81 -28.18
N LYS A 76 1.90 3.50 -28.29
CA LYS A 76 3.15 2.98 -28.83
C LYS A 76 3.47 3.49 -30.25
N LYS A 77 2.45 3.73 -31.08
CA LYS A 77 2.64 4.27 -32.44
C LYS A 77 2.97 5.76 -32.45
N ILE A 78 2.57 6.52 -31.43
CA ILE A 78 2.57 7.99 -31.47
C ILE A 78 3.67 8.58 -30.60
N ILE A 79 3.99 7.93 -29.48
CA ILE A 79 4.90 8.48 -28.48
C ILE A 79 5.73 7.37 -27.83
N SER A 80 7.02 7.64 -27.58
CA SER A 80 7.88 6.70 -26.87
C SER A 80 7.43 6.55 -25.41
N VAL A 81 7.64 5.36 -24.83
CA VAL A 81 7.23 5.07 -23.45
C VAL A 81 7.82 6.05 -22.44
N LYS A 82 9.07 6.48 -22.63
CA LYS A 82 9.73 7.47 -21.76
C LYS A 82 9.01 8.83 -21.76
N ARG A 83 8.53 9.29 -22.93
CA ARG A 83 7.76 10.53 -23.03
C ARG A 83 6.35 10.34 -22.47
N LEU A 84 5.72 9.18 -22.68
CA LEU A 84 4.43 8.87 -22.06
C LEU A 84 4.52 8.89 -20.54
N VAL A 85 5.56 8.31 -19.95
CA VAL A 85 5.84 8.37 -18.50
C VAL A 85 5.90 9.83 -18.04
N LEU A 86 6.67 10.68 -18.71
CA LEU A 86 6.79 12.09 -18.35
C LEU A 86 5.44 12.82 -18.39
N ILE A 87 4.65 12.61 -19.46
CA ILE A 87 3.31 13.21 -19.58
C ILE A 87 2.40 12.75 -18.44
N VAL A 88 2.36 11.44 -18.15
CA VAL A 88 1.53 10.91 -17.07
C VAL A 88 2.01 11.39 -15.70
N MET A 89 3.31 11.55 -15.48
CA MET A 89 3.86 12.15 -14.26
C MET A 89 3.36 13.59 -14.07
N ILE A 90 3.42 14.41 -15.12
CA ILE A 90 2.97 15.81 -15.08
C ILE A 90 1.46 15.86 -14.88
N TYR A 91 0.69 15.07 -15.62
CA TYR A 91 -0.75 14.95 -15.47
C TYR A 91 -1.12 14.56 -14.03
N SER A 92 -0.47 13.53 -13.49
CA SER A 92 -0.76 13.03 -12.13
C SER A 92 -0.40 14.05 -11.06
N PHE A 93 0.68 14.81 -11.25
CA PHE A 93 1.02 15.92 -10.36
C PHE A 93 -0.07 16.99 -10.37
N ILE A 94 -0.46 17.44 -11.58
CA ILE A 94 -1.44 18.52 -11.77
C ILE A 94 -2.81 18.09 -11.23
N ILE A 95 -3.29 16.90 -11.56
CA ILE A 95 -4.62 16.46 -11.13
C ILE A 95 -4.67 16.23 -9.62
N SER A 96 -3.58 15.72 -9.01
CA SER A 96 -3.50 15.51 -7.56
C SER A 96 -3.47 16.84 -6.81
N ILE A 97 -2.69 17.82 -7.27
CA ILE A 97 -2.65 19.13 -6.63
C ILE A 97 -3.97 19.88 -6.81
N LEU A 98 -4.59 19.80 -7.99
CA LEU A 98 -5.92 20.38 -8.22
C LEU A 98 -6.96 19.74 -7.32
N PHE A 99 -6.97 18.40 -7.19
CA PHE A 99 -7.87 17.71 -6.28
C PHE A 99 -7.66 18.15 -4.83
N ALA A 100 -6.41 18.26 -4.36
CA ALA A 100 -6.10 18.75 -3.01
C ALA A 100 -6.60 20.19 -2.78
N ILE A 101 -6.45 21.07 -3.78
CA ILE A 101 -6.92 22.47 -3.73
C ILE A 101 -8.44 22.57 -3.73
N LEU A 102 -9.12 21.76 -4.55
CA LEU A 102 -10.58 21.76 -4.64
C LEU A 102 -11.22 21.13 -3.40
N ARG A 103 -10.61 20.08 -2.85
CA ARG A 103 -11.10 19.40 -1.64
C ARG A 103 -11.00 20.30 -0.41
N ARG A 104 -9.88 21.02 -0.27
CA ARG A 104 -9.40 21.90 0.83
C ARG A 104 -10.28 22.08 2.08
N ASP A 105 -10.67 20.96 2.68
CA ASP A 105 -11.12 20.87 4.06
C ASP A 105 -9.92 20.62 5.00
N TYR A 106 -10.13 20.82 6.30
CA TYR A 106 -9.15 20.45 7.32
C TYR A 106 -8.72 18.99 7.16
N VAL A 107 -7.42 18.77 7.32
CA VAL A 107 -6.85 17.43 7.42
C VAL A 107 -7.41 16.77 8.70
N GLN A 108 -7.74 15.48 8.65
CA GLN A 108 -8.46 14.77 9.72
C GLN A 108 -7.61 13.67 10.34
N PHE A 109 -8.07 13.14 11.49
CA PHE A 109 -7.49 11.98 12.17
C PHE A 109 -5.99 12.15 12.48
N ASP A 110 -5.20 11.09 12.40
CA ASP A 110 -3.75 11.08 12.65
C ASP A 110 -2.97 12.14 11.85
N PRO A 111 -3.24 12.36 10.54
CA PRO A 111 -2.64 13.46 9.80
C PRO A 111 -2.74 14.83 10.46
N PHE A 112 -3.89 15.18 11.05
CA PHE A 112 -4.06 16.47 11.74
C PHE A 112 -3.06 16.58 12.90
N ASN A 113 -3.05 15.57 13.77
CA ASN A 113 -2.21 15.55 14.95
C ASN A 113 -0.73 15.61 14.58
N VAL A 114 -0.29 14.88 13.56
CA VAL A 114 1.12 14.89 13.12
C VAL A 114 1.54 16.27 12.58
N ILE A 115 0.69 16.91 11.77
CA ILE A 115 0.99 18.24 11.20
C ILE A 115 0.96 19.32 12.28
N ASP A 116 0.00 19.25 13.21
CA ASP A 116 -0.12 20.19 14.32
C ASP A 116 1.12 20.11 15.23
N GLN A 117 1.53 18.89 15.61
CA GLN A 117 2.71 18.68 16.44
C GLN A 117 3.99 19.14 15.74
N ALA A 118 4.14 18.90 14.43
CA ALA A 118 5.27 19.43 13.66
C ALA A 118 5.32 20.96 13.71
N ASN A 119 4.18 21.64 13.57
CA ASN A 119 4.10 23.10 13.66
C ASN A 119 4.37 23.63 15.09
N ASN A 120 3.91 22.91 16.12
CA ASN A 120 4.19 23.25 17.52
C ASN A 120 5.69 23.11 17.84
N PHE A 121 6.34 22.04 17.37
CA PHE A 121 7.76 21.83 17.57
C PHE A 121 8.61 22.88 16.85
N ILE A 122 8.19 23.35 15.67
CA ILE A 122 8.83 24.50 14.99
C ILE A 122 8.79 25.77 15.85
N ARG A 123 7.75 25.94 16.68
CA ARG A 123 7.59 27.06 17.61
C ARG A 123 8.28 26.83 18.96
N GLY A 124 8.98 25.71 19.14
CA GLY A 124 9.57 25.31 20.42
C GLY A 124 8.54 24.85 21.46
N ASN A 125 7.29 24.61 21.06
CA ASN A 125 6.25 24.10 21.96
C ASN A 125 6.23 22.56 21.93
N TYR A 126 6.77 21.94 22.97
CA TYR A 126 6.82 20.48 23.14
C TYR A 126 5.78 19.93 24.13
N SER A 127 4.66 20.64 24.34
CA SER A 127 3.57 20.19 25.24
C SER A 127 2.96 18.85 24.81
N GLY A 128 2.94 18.53 23.52
CA GLY A 128 2.43 17.24 23.02
C GLY A 128 3.22 16.01 23.46
N LEU A 129 4.40 16.18 24.08
CA LEU A 129 5.18 15.09 24.69
C LEU A 129 4.82 14.85 26.16
N GLU A 130 4.00 15.69 26.79
CA GLU A 130 3.66 15.57 28.22
C GLU A 130 2.75 14.37 28.49
N LYS A 131 2.91 13.76 29.68
CA LYS A 131 2.06 12.67 30.16
C LYS A 131 0.58 13.07 30.11
N GLY A 132 -0.24 12.14 29.65
CA GLY A 132 -1.68 12.29 29.56
C GLY A 132 -2.20 11.96 28.16
N ASN A 133 -3.33 12.55 27.80
CA ASN A 133 -4.03 12.25 26.54
C ASN A 133 -3.43 12.95 25.31
N ASN A 134 -2.18 13.41 25.40
CA ASN A 134 -1.47 14.01 24.27
C ASN A 134 -1.17 12.94 23.21
N TYR A 135 -1.38 13.30 21.94
CA TYR A 135 -1.25 12.36 20.83
C TYR A 135 0.14 11.70 20.74
N LEU A 136 1.23 12.44 20.93
CA LEU A 136 2.59 11.87 20.87
C LEU A 136 3.01 11.16 22.16
N TYR A 137 2.32 11.39 23.27
CA TYR A 137 2.52 10.57 24.47
C TYR A 137 1.94 9.17 24.26
N ILE A 138 0.71 9.08 23.72
CA ILE A 138 0.04 7.81 23.43
C ILE A 138 0.68 7.13 22.20
N TYR A 139 0.94 7.87 21.13
CA TYR A 139 1.43 7.34 19.86
C TYR A 139 2.85 7.83 19.55
N SER A 140 3.78 7.65 20.48
CA SER A 140 5.18 8.10 20.36
C SER A 140 5.93 7.61 19.12
N HIS A 141 5.50 6.49 18.52
CA HIS A 141 6.03 6.01 17.25
C HIS A 141 5.81 6.99 16.08
N GLN A 142 4.85 7.92 16.20
CA GLN A 142 4.55 8.96 15.20
C GLN A 142 5.57 10.10 15.18
N ILE A 143 6.45 10.18 16.19
CA ILE A 143 7.43 11.25 16.31
C ILE A 143 8.42 11.28 15.13
N THR A 144 8.66 10.15 14.46
CA THR A 144 9.51 10.10 13.26
C THR A 144 8.84 10.80 12.08
N THR A 145 7.53 10.63 11.90
CA THR A 145 6.77 11.33 10.86
C THR A 145 6.70 12.83 11.17
N VAL A 146 6.47 13.19 12.44
CA VAL A 146 6.52 14.57 12.93
C VAL A 146 7.87 15.22 12.62
N PHE A 147 8.98 14.51 12.87
CA PHE A 147 10.33 15.01 12.58
C PHE A 147 10.53 15.34 11.10
N ILE A 148 10.11 14.44 10.20
CA ILE A 148 10.23 14.68 8.76
C ILE A 148 9.35 15.85 8.33
N PHE A 149 8.11 15.95 8.84
CA PHE A 149 7.23 17.08 8.53
C PHE A 149 7.77 18.38 9.09
N GLN A 150 8.36 18.38 10.30
CA GLN A 150 9.02 19.54 10.88
C GLN A 150 10.14 20.04 9.97
N ILE A 151 11.00 19.16 9.44
CA ILE A 151 12.07 19.56 8.51
C ILE A 151 11.47 20.22 7.26
N ILE A 152 10.49 19.57 6.62
CA ILE A 152 9.88 20.07 5.38
C ILE A 152 9.20 21.43 5.61
N LEU A 153 8.41 21.56 6.67
CA LEU A 153 7.68 22.79 6.99
C LEU A 153 8.63 23.91 7.46
N SER A 154 9.77 23.58 8.05
CA SER A 154 10.80 24.57 8.41
C SER A 154 11.51 25.13 7.18
N LEU A 155 11.80 24.29 6.18
CA LEU A 155 12.55 24.68 4.99
C LEU A 155 11.71 25.44 3.96
N PHE A 156 10.47 25.01 3.75
CA PHE A 156 9.64 25.53 2.65
C PHE A 156 8.49 26.42 3.14
N GLY A 157 8.18 26.40 4.44
CA GLY A 157 7.12 27.17 5.06
C GLY A 157 6.06 26.31 5.76
N ARG A 158 5.29 26.93 6.64
CA ARG A 158 4.38 26.22 7.57
C ARG A 158 3.01 25.88 6.98
N ALA A 159 2.77 26.17 5.70
CA ALA A 159 1.48 25.91 5.08
C ALA A 159 1.32 24.42 4.77
N THR A 160 0.20 23.82 5.17
CA THR A 160 -0.18 22.44 4.82
C THR A 160 -0.14 22.20 3.30
N PHE A 161 -0.31 23.25 2.50
CA PHE A 161 -0.17 23.22 1.05
C PHE A 161 1.15 22.63 0.56
N ILE A 162 2.24 22.83 1.29
CA ILE A 162 3.56 22.28 0.96
C ILE A 162 3.55 20.76 1.03
N LEU A 163 2.83 20.20 2.00
CA LEU A 163 2.69 18.77 2.14
C LEU A 163 1.81 18.18 1.03
N TYR A 164 0.79 18.90 0.53
CA TYR A 164 0.06 18.49 -0.67
C TYR A 164 0.94 18.45 -1.93
N ILE A 165 1.89 19.39 -2.06
CA ILE A 165 2.90 19.37 -3.14
C ILE A 165 3.78 18.13 -3.00
N MET A 166 4.27 17.82 -1.79
CA MET A 166 5.06 16.60 -1.53
C MET A 166 4.29 15.33 -1.89
N GLN A 167 3.01 15.23 -1.47
CA GLN A 167 2.15 14.09 -1.80
C GLN A 167 1.98 13.95 -3.31
N SER A 168 1.75 15.07 -4.02
CA SER A 168 1.58 15.09 -5.48
C SER A 168 2.86 14.67 -6.22
N PHE A 169 4.03 15.14 -5.77
CA PHE A 169 5.31 14.64 -6.29
C PHE A 169 5.49 13.14 -6.04
N SER A 170 5.13 12.68 -4.84
CA SER A 170 5.22 11.26 -4.48
C SER A 170 4.40 10.40 -5.44
N ILE A 171 3.19 10.82 -5.79
CA ILE A 171 2.35 10.14 -6.80
C ILE A 171 3.06 10.07 -8.15
N SER A 172 3.55 11.19 -8.69
CA SER A 172 4.28 11.21 -9.96
C SER A 172 5.50 10.29 -9.95
N PHE A 173 6.29 10.32 -8.88
CA PHE A 173 7.47 9.48 -8.78
C PHE A 173 7.14 8.01 -8.48
N ILE A 174 6.02 7.68 -7.84
CA ILE A 174 5.50 6.31 -7.77
C ILE A 174 5.29 5.77 -9.18
N ILE A 175 4.59 6.51 -10.05
CA ILE A 175 4.34 6.09 -11.45
C ILE A 175 5.65 5.86 -12.20
N PHE A 176 6.59 6.79 -12.07
CA PHE A 176 7.93 6.65 -12.65
C PHE A 176 8.61 5.36 -12.17
N MET A 177 8.59 5.10 -10.85
CA MET A 177 9.25 3.95 -10.28
C MET A 177 8.56 2.63 -10.64
N LEU A 178 7.23 2.59 -10.76
CA LEU A 178 6.50 1.42 -11.28
C LEU A 178 6.96 1.09 -12.71
N TYR A 179 7.08 2.09 -13.59
CA TYR A 179 7.65 1.91 -14.93
C TYR A 179 9.10 1.41 -14.87
N LYS A 180 9.95 2.01 -14.03
CA LYS A 180 11.37 1.63 -13.90
C LYS A 180 11.53 0.19 -13.42
N ILE A 181 10.69 -0.25 -12.48
CA ILE A 181 10.65 -1.63 -11.97
C ILE A 181 10.15 -2.58 -13.05
N SER A 182 9.05 -2.26 -13.73
CA SER A 182 8.55 -3.04 -14.87
C SER A 182 9.65 -3.25 -15.93
N ASN A 183 10.31 -2.18 -16.34
CA ASN A 183 11.32 -2.23 -17.38
C ASN A 183 12.52 -3.10 -17.00
N ILE A 184 12.97 -3.05 -15.73
CA ILE A 184 14.11 -3.87 -15.28
C ILE A 184 13.71 -5.32 -14.99
N LEU A 185 12.46 -5.61 -14.60
CA LEU A 185 12.03 -6.98 -14.33
C LEU A 185 11.66 -7.75 -15.59
N PHE A 186 11.02 -7.09 -16.55
CA PHE A 186 10.38 -7.78 -17.68
C PHE A 186 11.06 -7.53 -19.03
N GLU A 187 11.75 -6.40 -19.18
CA GLU A 187 12.38 -5.99 -20.45
C GLU A 187 11.42 -6.04 -21.64
N ASP A 188 10.13 -5.84 -21.37
CA ASP A 188 9.03 -5.90 -22.33
C ASP A 188 8.39 -4.51 -22.48
N GLU A 189 8.47 -3.96 -23.69
CA GLU A 189 8.01 -2.60 -23.96
C GLU A 189 6.48 -2.47 -23.85
N ASP A 190 5.72 -3.46 -24.33
CA ASP A 190 4.26 -3.44 -24.25
C ASP A 190 3.78 -3.38 -22.80
N THR A 191 4.42 -4.14 -21.92
CA THR A 191 4.19 -4.11 -20.47
C THR A 191 4.46 -2.73 -19.91
N ASN A 192 5.53 -2.07 -20.31
CA ASN A 192 5.83 -0.72 -19.82
C ASN A 192 4.75 0.30 -20.23
N TYR A 193 4.20 0.22 -21.45
CA TYR A 193 3.05 1.05 -21.84
C TYR A 193 1.84 0.76 -20.96
N LEU A 194 1.51 -0.51 -20.74
CA LEU A 194 0.40 -0.92 -19.87
C LEU A 194 0.57 -0.39 -18.45
N VAL A 195 1.75 -0.50 -17.86
CA VAL A 195 2.03 -0.01 -16.50
C VAL A 195 1.76 1.49 -16.38
N VAL A 196 2.18 2.28 -17.35
CA VAL A 196 2.00 3.73 -17.32
C VAL A 196 0.52 4.11 -17.47
N ILE A 197 -0.21 3.45 -18.38
CA ILE A 197 -1.64 3.66 -18.57
C ILE A 197 -2.44 3.25 -17.32
N LEU A 198 -2.17 2.05 -16.79
CA LEU A 198 -2.83 1.54 -15.59
C LEU A 198 -2.54 2.41 -14.36
N SER A 199 -1.32 2.92 -14.22
CA SER A 199 -0.97 3.83 -13.13
C SER A 199 -1.73 5.16 -13.23
N ALA A 200 -1.97 5.67 -14.45
CA ALA A 200 -2.79 6.87 -14.67
C ALA A 200 -4.27 6.65 -14.32
N LEU A 201 -4.76 5.42 -14.46
CA LEU A 201 -6.14 5.02 -14.15
C LEU A 201 -6.33 4.60 -12.68
N CYS A 202 -5.28 4.61 -11.88
CA CYS A 202 -5.35 4.29 -10.46
C CYS A 202 -5.91 5.49 -9.66
N PHE A 203 -7.21 5.75 -9.80
CA PHE A 203 -7.88 6.87 -9.13
C PHE A 203 -7.66 6.94 -7.60
N PRO A 204 -7.65 5.82 -6.84
CA PRO A 204 -7.34 5.88 -5.41
C PRO A 204 -6.01 6.56 -5.12
N LEU A 205 -5.00 6.41 -5.99
CA LEU A 205 -3.69 7.04 -5.82
C LEU A 205 -3.78 8.56 -5.90
N VAL A 206 -4.63 9.10 -6.78
CA VAL A 206 -4.88 10.55 -6.89
C VAL A 206 -5.66 11.04 -5.68
N PHE A 207 -6.76 10.37 -5.30
CA PHE A 207 -7.60 10.80 -4.19
C PHE A 207 -6.86 10.80 -2.85
N TYR A 208 -5.93 9.86 -2.65
CA TYR A 208 -5.12 9.77 -1.44
C TYR A 208 -4.22 10.98 -1.18
N VAL A 209 -4.00 11.86 -2.17
CA VAL A 209 -3.20 13.09 -2.01
C VAL A 209 -3.73 13.97 -0.87
N ALA A 210 -5.04 13.99 -0.65
CA ALA A 210 -5.69 14.81 0.37
C ALA A 210 -5.49 14.25 1.80
N PHE A 211 -5.10 12.98 1.94
CA PHE A 211 -4.72 12.38 3.21
C PHE A 211 -3.23 12.63 3.49
N VAL A 212 -2.91 13.84 3.97
CA VAL A 212 -1.53 14.31 4.16
C VAL A 212 -0.80 13.53 5.25
N TYR A 213 -0.10 12.49 4.84
CA TYR A 213 0.52 11.54 5.76
C TYR A 213 1.76 10.88 5.13
N GLY A 214 2.39 9.95 5.84
CA GLY A 214 3.61 9.28 5.39
C GLY A 214 3.44 8.22 4.28
N ILE A 215 2.21 7.89 3.88
CA ILE A 215 1.95 6.73 3.00
C ILE A 215 2.52 6.93 1.59
N LEU A 216 2.15 8.02 0.89
CA LEU A 216 2.61 8.24 -0.50
C LEU A 216 4.14 8.45 -0.59
N PRO A 217 4.80 9.32 0.21
CA PRO A 217 6.26 9.44 0.17
C PRO A 217 6.95 8.14 0.60
N GLY A 218 6.38 7.41 1.57
CA GLY A 218 6.86 6.09 1.96
C GLY A 218 6.77 5.06 0.83
N MET A 219 5.68 5.04 0.07
CA MET A 219 5.50 4.21 -1.13
C MET A 219 6.53 4.53 -2.20
N PHE A 220 6.72 5.82 -2.52
CA PHE A 220 7.73 6.27 -3.48
C PHE A 220 9.12 5.74 -3.09
N LEU A 221 9.57 6.03 -1.87
CA LEU A 221 10.90 5.64 -1.38
C LEU A 221 11.08 4.12 -1.29
N THR A 222 10.00 3.39 -0.98
CA THR A 222 10.00 1.93 -1.04
C THR A 222 10.23 1.41 -2.46
N LEU A 223 9.59 1.99 -3.46
CA LEU A 223 9.81 1.60 -4.86
C LEU A 223 11.23 1.97 -5.33
N VAL A 224 11.80 3.09 -4.86
CA VAL A 224 13.22 3.41 -5.05
C VAL A 224 14.08 2.30 -4.46
N ALA A 225 13.82 1.87 -3.22
CA ALA A 225 14.56 0.79 -2.58
C ALA A 225 14.48 -0.52 -3.38
N TYR A 226 13.29 -0.88 -3.88
CA TYR A 226 13.08 -2.07 -4.71
C TYR A 226 13.88 -1.99 -6.00
N TYR A 227 13.75 -0.89 -6.75
CA TYR A 227 14.44 -0.72 -8.01
C TYR A 227 15.96 -0.80 -7.86
N TYR A 228 16.54 -0.12 -6.87
CA TYR A 228 17.99 -0.12 -6.67
C TYR A 228 18.52 -1.47 -6.18
N PHE A 229 17.77 -2.19 -5.35
CA PHE A 229 18.11 -3.56 -4.98
C PHE A 229 18.06 -4.50 -6.20
N ILE A 230 16.99 -4.45 -7.00
CA ILE A 230 16.88 -5.24 -8.24
C ILE A 230 18.02 -4.88 -9.19
N LYS A 231 18.33 -3.59 -9.36
CA LYS A 231 19.43 -3.11 -10.20
C LYS A 231 20.78 -3.62 -9.72
N TYR A 232 21.01 -3.70 -8.41
CA TYR A 232 22.22 -4.32 -7.84
C TYR A 232 22.36 -5.79 -8.24
N THR A 233 21.27 -6.56 -8.25
CA THR A 233 21.31 -7.97 -8.69
C THR A 233 21.78 -8.14 -10.13
N LYS A 234 21.64 -7.11 -10.97
CA LYS A 234 22.16 -7.09 -12.35
C LYS A 234 23.56 -6.48 -12.46
N GLN A 235 23.80 -5.32 -11.82
CA GLN A 235 25.01 -4.51 -12.04
C GLN A 235 26.12 -4.69 -11.00
N LYS A 236 25.83 -5.18 -9.79
CA LYS A 236 26.80 -5.48 -8.73
C LYS A 236 27.55 -4.29 -8.12
N GLU A 237 27.16 -3.07 -8.47
CA GLU A 237 27.75 -1.85 -7.91
C GLU A 237 27.25 -1.57 -6.47
N TRP A 238 28.17 -1.46 -5.50
CA TRP A 238 27.84 -1.40 -4.07
C TRP A 238 26.97 -0.19 -3.68
N TYR A 239 27.16 0.96 -4.35
CA TYR A 239 26.41 2.18 -4.06
C TYR A 239 24.90 2.01 -4.31
N LEU A 240 24.49 1.06 -5.16
CA LEU A 240 23.08 0.73 -5.38
C LEU A 240 22.43 0.16 -4.11
N LEU A 241 23.16 -0.65 -3.34
CA LEU A 241 22.68 -1.15 -2.04
C LEU A 241 22.57 -0.02 -1.02
N VAL A 242 23.48 0.97 -1.06
CA VAL A 242 23.42 2.14 -0.17
C VAL A 242 22.18 2.98 -0.46
N VAL A 243 21.90 3.27 -1.74
CA VAL A 243 20.67 3.99 -2.13
C VAL A 243 19.43 3.21 -1.69
N SER A 244 19.43 1.88 -1.86
CA SER A 244 18.33 1.04 -1.41
C SER A 244 18.12 1.10 0.11
N ALA A 245 19.21 1.01 0.88
CA ALA A 245 19.18 1.02 2.35
C ALA A 245 18.71 2.36 2.91
N ILE A 246 19.20 3.48 2.36
CA ILE A 246 18.78 4.82 2.77
C ILE A 246 17.30 5.02 2.43
N SER A 247 16.88 4.66 1.22
CA SER A 247 15.50 4.90 0.77
C SER A 247 14.48 4.14 1.63
N ILE A 248 14.71 2.84 1.91
CA ILE A 248 13.78 2.07 2.73
C ILE A 248 13.74 2.56 4.19
N ASN A 249 14.86 3.05 4.73
CA ASN A 249 14.90 3.59 6.08
C ASN A 249 14.17 4.93 6.18
N ILE A 250 14.34 5.84 5.21
CA ILE A 250 13.55 7.08 5.17
C ILE A 250 12.05 6.77 4.99
N ALA A 251 11.69 5.75 4.19
CA ALA A 251 10.30 5.31 4.07
C ALA A 251 9.72 4.86 5.43
N ILE A 252 10.50 4.13 6.24
CA ILE A 252 10.10 3.70 7.59
C ILE A 252 9.89 4.90 8.54
N LEU A 253 10.69 5.98 8.40
CA LEU A 253 10.48 7.20 9.19
C LEU A 253 9.15 7.90 8.88
N PHE A 254 8.71 7.86 7.62
CA PHE A 254 7.40 8.37 7.24
C PHE A 254 6.26 7.53 7.83
N ILE A 255 6.36 6.20 7.76
CA ILE A 255 5.40 5.28 8.38
C ILE A 255 6.05 3.91 8.63
N GLY A 256 5.91 3.40 9.85
CA GLY A 256 6.56 2.15 10.29
C GLY A 256 6.13 0.90 9.52
N ASN A 257 4.95 0.90 8.89
CA ASN A 257 4.45 -0.21 8.07
C ASN A 257 5.40 -0.55 6.90
N ASN A 258 6.26 0.38 6.46
CA ASN A 258 7.29 0.12 5.45
C ASN A 258 8.34 -0.92 5.89
N MET A 259 8.39 -1.30 7.17
CA MET A 259 9.19 -2.43 7.65
C MET A 259 8.79 -3.75 6.95
N ILE A 260 7.51 -3.91 6.56
CA ILE A 260 7.03 -5.08 5.80
C ILE A 260 7.72 -5.14 4.43
N HIS A 261 7.89 -3.99 3.78
CA HIS A 261 8.62 -3.90 2.52
C HIS A 261 10.12 -4.15 2.69
N MET A 262 10.73 -3.73 3.81
CA MET A 262 12.11 -4.07 4.13
C MET A 262 12.31 -5.59 4.28
N ILE A 263 11.40 -6.26 5.00
CA ILE A 263 11.40 -7.72 5.14
C ILE A 263 11.26 -8.41 3.77
N ALA A 264 10.44 -7.86 2.87
CA ALA A 264 10.31 -8.39 1.51
C ALA A 264 11.62 -8.29 0.70
N ILE A 265 12.35 -7.18 0.82
CA ILE A 265 13.71 -7.06 0.24
C ILE A 265 14.64 -8.09 0.89
N PHE A 266 14.62 -8.23 2.22
CA PHE A 266 15.47 -9.19 2.92
C PHE A 266 15.20 -10.63 2.48
N ALA A 267 13.94 -11.03 2.30
CA ALA A 267 13.59 -12.35 1.80
C ALA A 267 14.22 -12.61 0.42
N ALA A 268 14.05 -11.68 -0.53
CA ALA A 268 14.69 -11.78 -1.85
C ALA A 268 16.23 -11.74 -1.76
N ALA A 269 16.78 -10.90 -0.88
CA ALA A 269 18.22 -10.77 -0.66
C ALA A 269 18.84 -12.03 -0.06
N ILE A 270 18.15 -12.70 0.87
CA ILE A 270 18.59 -13.98 1.43
C ILE A 270 18.58 -15.06 0.35
N ILE A 271 17.50 -15.17 -0.45
CA ILE A 271 17.44 -16.12 -1.58
C ILE A 271 18.59 -15.83 -2.56
N TYR A 272 18.81 -14.57 -2.90
CA TYR A 272 19.91 -14.11 -3.75
C TYR A 272 21.30 -14.46 -3.16
N PHE A 273 21.51 -14.21 -1.87
CA PHE A 273 22.75 -14.56 -1.15
C PHE A 273 23.00 -16.06 -1.14
N ILE A 274 21.98 -16.90 -0.92
CA ILE A 274 22.14 -18.35 -0.95
C ILE A 274 22.59 -18.80 -2.35
N ARG A 275 22.03 -18.22 -3.41
CA ARG A 275 22.36 -18.52 -4.82
C ARG A 275 23.75 -18.04 -5.24
N LYS A 276 24.07 -16.78 -4.94
CA LYS A 276 25.24 -16.09 -5.51
C LYS A 276 26.40 -15.92 -4.53
N LYS A 277 26.19 -16.20 -3.24
CA LYS A 277 27.19 -16.08 -2.15
C LYS A 277 27.82 -14.69 -2.04
N ASP A 278 27.06 -13.67 -2.43
CA ASP A 278 27.48 -12.28 -2.43
C ASP A 278 27.42 -11.69 -1.02
N LYS A 279 28.56 -11.68 -0.32
CA LYS A 279 28.66 -11.22 1.08
C LYS A 279 28.22 -9.77 1.29
N LYS A 280 28.22 -8.92 0.24
CA LYS A 280 27.75 -7.52 0.34
C LYS A 280 26.27 -7.45 0.75
N ILE A 281 25.50 -8.51 0.50
CA ILE A 281 24.12 -8.63 0.93
C ILE A 281 23.98 -8.69 2.45
N LEU A 282 24.90 -9.38 3.14
CA LEU A 282 24.89 -9.43 4.60
C LEU A 282 25.19 -8.03 5.17
N ALA A 283 26.18 -7.34 4.61
CA ALA A 283 26.46 -5.95 4.97
C ALA A 283 25.25 -5.05 4.72
N PHE A 284 24.55 -5.19 3.58
CA PHE A 284 23.33 -4.45 3.29
C PHE A 284 22.22 -4.69 4.32
N ILE A 285 21.95 -5.95 4.69
CA ILE A 285 20.93 -6.27 5.71
C ILE A 285 21.30 -5.64 7.06
N LEU A 286 22.55 -5.81 7.50
CA LEU A 286 23.04 -5.24 8.75
C LEU A 286 22.98 -3.70 8.73
N SER A 287 23.36 -3.07 7.62
CA SER A 287 23.25 -1.61 7.45
C SER A 287 21.81 -1.14 7.50
N CYS A 288 20.87 -1.85 6.88
CA CYS A 288 19.45 -1.49 6.96
C CYS A 288 18.93 -1.53 8.40
N LEU A 289 19.27 -2.58 9.16
CA LEU A 289 18.88 -2.72 10.57
C LEU A 289 19.52 -1.63 11.43
N PHE A 290 20.82 -1.38 11.23
CA PHE A 290 21.55 -0.34 11.94
C PHE A 290 20.98 1.05 11.67
N LEU A 291 20.73 1.40 10.40
CA LEU A 291 20.14 2.69 10.03
C LEU A 291 18.75 2.88 10.65
N MET A 292 17.94 1.82 10.72
CA MET A 292 16.61 1.88 11.32
C MET A 292 16.69 2.21 12.81
N THR A 293 17.56 1.52 13.56
CA THR A 293 17.74 1.78 14.99
C THR A 293 18.43 3.11 15.26
N ALA A 294 19.45 3.46 14.47
CA ALA A 294 20.22 4.68 14.62
C ALA A 294 19.37 5.92 14.32
N SER A 295 18.61 5.92 13.23
CA SER A 295 17.74 7.05 12.87
C SER A 295 16.66 7.30 13.93
N LYS A 296 16.00 6.26 14.42
CA LYS A 296 15.03 6.38 15.53
C LYS A 296 15.70 6.95 16.78
N SER A 297 16.86 6.42 17.17
CA SER A 297 17.58 6.86 18.38
C SER A 297 18.03 8.32 18.28
N ILE A 298 18.54 8.73 17.11
CA ILE A 298 18.94 10.12 16.85
C ILE A 298 17.74 11.07 17.01
N ILE A 299 16.58 10.72 16.44
CA ILE A 299 15.37 11.55 16.54
C ILE A 299 14.89 11.63 17.99
N TYR A 300 14.90 10.52 18.72
CA TYR A 300 14.49 10.48 20.12
C TYR A 300 15.41 11.36 20.97
N ASN A 301 16.72 11.11 20.91
CA ASN A 301 17.71 11.88 21.66
C ASN A 301 17.65 13.38 21.32
N TYR A 302 17.41 13.74 20.05
CA TYR A 302 17.25 15.13 19.64
C TYR A 302 16.08 15.81 20.36
N TYR A 303 14.91 15.17 20.38
CA TYR A 303 13.74 15.75 21.03
C TYR A 303 13.84 15.72 22.54
N GLU A 304 14.44 14.69 23.15
CA GLU A 304 14.65 14.67 24.60
C GLU A 304 15.60 15.77 25.04
N ALA A 305 16.72 15.95 24.33
CA ALA A 305 17.67 17.03 24.59
C ALA A 305 17.06 18.42 24.35
N THR A 306 16.21 18.58 23.33
CA THR A 306 15.64 19.90 23.00
C THR A 306 14.45 20.26 23.89
N SER A 307 13.60 19.29 24.21
CA SER A 307 12.38 19.50 25.00
C SER A 307 12.61 19.39 26.51
N GLN A 308 13.73 18.80 26.94
CA GLN A 308 14.01 18.43 28.33
C GLN A 308 12.93 17.49 28.92
N LYS A 309 12.32 16.66 28.06
CA LYS A 309 11.29 15.68 28.40
C LYS A 309 11.70 14.32 27.85
N GLU A 310 11.49 13.26 28.61
CA GLU A 310 11.64 11.90 28.13
C GLU A 310 10.51 11.54 27.16
N ILE A 311 10.82 10.84 26.07
CA ILE A 311 9.80 10.38 25.12
C ILE A 311 9.20 9.09 25.65
N ALA A 312 7.88 9.11 25.86
CA ALA A 312 7.16 7.94 26.32
C ALA A 312 7.33 6.73 25.37
N PRO A 313 7.35 5.49 25.90
CA PRO A 313 7.34 4.28 25.08
C PRO A 313 6.07 4.19 24.20
N GLY A 314 5.01 4.90 24.60
CA GLY A 314 3.72 4.95 23.93
C GLY A 314 2.91 3.66 24.14
N VAL A 315 1.80 3.56 23.41
CA VAL A 315 0.88 2.44 23.48
C VAL A 315 1.60 1.11 23.17
N PRO A 316 1.56 0.11 24.08
CA PRO A 316 2.19 -1.19 23.84
C PRO A 316 1.65 -1.85 22.57
N LYS A 317 2.53 -2.37 21.71
CA LYS A 317 2.14 -2.91 20.40
C LYS A 317 1.18 -4.10 20.48
N ILE A 318 1.19 -4.85 21.60
CA ILE A 318 0.27 -5.96 21.84
C ILE A 318 -1.20 -5.53 21.91
N THR A 319 -1.49 -4.28 22.30
CA THR A 319 -2.87 -3.74 22.35
C THR A 319 -3.54 -3.75 20.98
N TRP A 320 -2.77 -3.50 19.91
CA TRP A 320 -3.27 -3.52 18.54
C TRP A 320 -3.56 -4.93 18.04
N ILE A 321 -2.82 -5.93 18.54
CA ILE A 321 -3.12 -7.35 18.27
C ILE A 321 -4.40 -7.75 19.00
N ALA A 322 -4.53 -7.36 20.28
CA ALA A 322 -5.73 -7.60 21.05
C ALA A 322 -6.96 -6.97 20.38
N MET A 323 -6.90 -5.69 20.04
CA MET A 323 -7.95 -4.97 19.31
C MET A 323 -8.24 -5.61 17.95
N GLY A 324 -7.22 -6.02 17.20
CA GLY A 324 -7.38 -6.67 15.91
C GLY A 324 -8.17 -7.99 15.97
N MET A 325 -8.35 -8.58 17.14
CA MET A 325 -9.11 -9.82 17.37
C MET A 325 -10.49 -9.58 18.01
N GLN A 326 -10.87 -8.32 18.25
CA GLN A 326 -12.12 -7.93 18.90
C GLN A 326 -13.17 -7.46 17.87
N GLU A 327 -14.43 -7.58 18.26
CA GLU A 327 -15.54 -6.85 17.62
C GLU A 327 -15.58 -5.41 18.16
N GLY A 328 -16.35 -4.55 17.51
CA GLY A 328 -16.67 -3.21 18.01
C GLY A 328 -17.84 -2.63 17.22
N ASP A 329 -18.03 -1.32 17.31
CA ASP A 329 -19.08 -0.60 16.55
C ASP A 329 -18.80 -0.55 15.04
N ARG A 330 -17.62 -1.03 14.63
CA ARG A 330 -17.10 -1.03 13.25
C ARG A 330 -16.81 -2.46 12.84
N GLU A 331 -16.45 -2.65 11.57
CA GLU A 331 -16.21 -3.98 11.01
C GLU A 331 -15.09 -4.76 11.73
N ALA A 332 -15.09 -6.09 11.59
CA ALA A 332 -14.21 -7.02 12.27
C ALA A 332 -12.74 -6.55 12.31
N GLY A 333 -12.24 -6.37 13.54
CA GLY A 333 -10.86 -6.02 13.81
C GLY A 333 -10.45 -4.63 13.34
N TRP A 334 -11.40 -3.72 13.15
CA TRP A 334 -11.18 -2.28 13.03
C TRP A 334 -10.89 -1.68 14.40
N TRP A 335 -10.33 -0.46 14.39
CA TRP A 335 -10.13 0.30 15.62
C TRP A 335 -11.45 0.49 16.37
N ASN A 336 -11.51 -0.05 17.59
CA ASN A 336 -12.64 -0.01 18.52
C ASN A 336 -12.31 0.77 19.81
N ARG A 337 -11.25 1.60 19.77
CA ARG A 337 -10.72 2.39 20.90
C ARG A 337 -10.03 1.62 22.02
N PHE A 338 -10.00 0.29 22.02
CA PHE A 338 -9.39 -0.52 23.09
C PHE A 338 -7.97 -0.06 23.47
N ASN A 339 -7.12 0.17 22.48
CA ASN A 339 -5.74 0.60 22.66
C ASN A 339 -5.58 2.08 23.09
N TYR A 340 -6.64 2.88 23.00
CA TYR A 340 -6.66 4.28 23.43
C TYR A 340 -7.26 4.40 24.83
N ASP A 341 -8.44 3.83 25.06
CA ASP A 341 -9.19 3.98 26.32
C ASP A 341 -8.49 3.29 27.50
N ILE A 342 -7.81 2.14 27.27
CA ILE A 342 -7.06 1.44 28.33
C ILE A 342 -5.87 2.24 28.89
N MET A 343 -5.35 3.21 28.13
CA MET A 343 -4.18 3.99 28.52
C MET A 343 -4.47 4.83 29.79
N PRO A 344 -5.46 5.75 29.81
CA PRO A 344 -5.81 6.48 31.02
C PRO A 344 -6.45 5.62 32.11
N GLU A 345 -7.16 4.54 31.75
CA GLU A 345 -7.79 3.63 32.74
C GLU A 345 -6.78 2.97 33.67
N GLU A 346 -5.60 2.62 33.13
CA GLU A 346 -4.50 2.00 33.89
C GLU A 346 -3.36 2.99 34.18
N ASP A 347 -3.64 4.30 34.24
CA ASP A 347 -2.68 5.41 34.49
C ASP A 347 -1.38 5.32 33.65
N PHE A 348 -1.52 4.87 32.40
CA PHE A 348 -0.44 4.71 31.43
C PHE A 348 0.63 3.67 31.85
N ASP A 349 0.30 2.73 32.74
CA ASP A 349 1.18 1.62 33.13
C ASP A 349 1.32 0.59 31.98
N ALA A 350 2.47 0.61 31.32
CA ALA A 350 2.74 -0.23 30.16
C ALA A 350 2.76 -1.74 30.47
N GLU A 351 3.17 -2.15 31.67
CA GLU A 351 3.20 -3.55 32.07
C GLU A 351 1.77 -4.06 32.31
N ARG A 352 0.99 -3.28 33.05
CA ARG A 352 -0.41 -3.60 33.34
C ARG A 352 -1.25 -3.68 32.06
N ILE A 353 -1.13 -2.70 31.17
CA ILE A 353 -1.78 -2.68 29.85
C ILE A 353 -1.37 -3.88 29.00
N THR A 354 -0.09 -4.27 29.06
CA THR A 354 0.43 -5.45 28.35
C THR A 354 -0.21 -6.73 28.86
N GLU A 355 -0.36 -6.91 30.17
CA GLU A 355 -1.01 -8.10 30.74
C GLU A 355 -2.50 -8.16 30.40
N ILE A 356 -3.24 -7.05 30.51
CA ILE A 356 -4.65 -7.01 30.10
C ILE A 356 -4.81 -7.37 28.62
N SER A 357 -3.91 -6.86 27.77
CA SER A 357 -3.92 -7.18 26.33
C SER A 357 -3.66 -8.66 26.06
N LYS A 358 -2.70 -9.29 26.78
CA LYS A 358 -2.44 -10.73 26.68
C LYS A 358 -3.66 -11.54 27.09
N ASP A 359 -4.32 -11.15 28.17
CA ASP A 359 -5.51 -11.87 28.66
C ASP A 359 -6.69 -11.70 27.71
N SER A 360 -6.91 -10.51 27.14
CA SER A 360 -7.88 -10.30 26.06
C SER A 360 -7.62 -11.22 24.87
N ILE A 361 -6.36 -11.35 24.42
CA ILE A 361 -6.00 -12.27 23.33
C ILE A 361 -6.31 -13.72 23.69
N LYS A 362 -5.95 -14.17 24.90
CA LYS A 362 -6.26 -15.54 25.37
C LYS A 362 -7.76 -15.81 25.42
N GLN A 363 -8.55 -14.84 25.87
CA GLN A 363 -10.01 -14.93 25.89
C GLN A 363 -10.57 -15.05 24.47
N ARG A 364 -10.13 -14.21 23.54
CA ARG A 364 -10.54 -14.29 22.13
C ARG A 364 -10.16 -15.61 21.47
N LEU A 365 -8.96 -16.12 21.71
CA LEU A 365 -8.54 -17.45 21.24
C LEU A 365 -9.43 -18.56 21.80
N THR A 366 -9.86 -18.46 23.06
CA THR A 366 -10.78 -19.42 23.69
C THR A 366 -12.15 -19.37 23.04
N VAL A 367 -12.68 -18.17 22.78
CA VAL A 367 -13.95 -17.98 22.05
C VAL A 367 -13.87 -18.59 20.65
N PHE A 368 -12.81 -18.30 19.90
CA PHE A 368 -12.61 -18.85 18.55
C PHE A 368 -12.47 -20.37 18.54
N ARG A 369 -11.75 -20.94 19.52
CA ARG A 369 -11.62 -22.40 19.66
C ARG A 369 -12.95 -23.08 19.97
N ASN A 370 -13.75 -22.47 20.85
CA ASN A 370 -15.04 -23.03 21.27
C ASN A 370 -16.14 -22.80 20.23
N ASN A 371 -15.98 -21.81 19.33
CA ASN A 371 -16.92 -21.52 18.26
C ASN A 371 -16.19 -21.31 16.90
N PRO A 372 -15.78 -22.39 16.23
CA PRO A 372 -15.03 -22.31 14.96
C PRO A 372 -15.80 -21.62 13.84
N ARG A 373 -17.13 -21.73 13.81
CA ARG A 373 -17.97 -21.05 12.81
C ARG A 373 -17.91 -19.54 12.97
N TYR A 374 -17.99 -19.05 14.21
CA TYR A 374 -17.81 -17.62 14.49
C TYR A 374 -16.37 -17.15 14.22
N ALA A 375 -15.36 -17.97 14.52
CA ALA A 375 -13.98 -17.64 14.19
C ALA A 375 -13.79 -17.45 12.67
N PHE A 376 -14.38 -18.35 11.87
CA PHE A 376 -14.36 -18.23 10.42
C PHE A 376 -15.07 -16.95 9.94
N ASP A 377 -16.29 -16.69 10.41
CA ASP A 377 -17.04 -15.47 10.10
C ASP A 377 -16.26 -14.19 10.41
N PHE A 378 -15.66 -14.10 11.60
CA PHE A 378 -14.87 -12.94 12.02
C PHE A 378 -13.69 -12.70 11.07
N TYR A 379 -12.91 -13.73 10.78
CA TYR A 379 -11.74 -13.59 9.91
C TYR A 379 -12.09 -13.47 8.42
N GLU A 380 -13.24 -14.00 7.98
CA GLU A 380 -13.80 -13.76 6.64
C GLU A 380 -14.15 -12.28 6.49
N ARG A 381 -14.98 -11.72 7.38
CA ARG A 381 -15.30 -10.28 7.37
C ARG A 381 -14.07 -9.41 7.49
N LYS A 382 -13.12 -9.78 8.38
CA LYS A 382 -11.84 -9.10 8.56
C LYS A 382 -11.00 -9.08 7.28
N TYR A 383 -11.00 -10.17 6.53
CA TYR A 383 -10.29 -10.26 5.25
C TYR A 383 -11.01 -9.46 4.17
N GLU A 384 -12.30 -9.70 3.97
CA GLU A 384 -13.11 -9.08 2.91
C GLU A 384 -13.08 -7.56 3.00
N ASN A 385 -13.29 -6.97 4.18
CA ASN A 385 -13.34 -5.50 4.34
C ASN A 385 -12.06 -4.77 3.89
N GLN A 386 -10.94 -5.49 3.80
CA GLN A 386 -9.68 -4.93 3.37
C GLN A 386 -9.48 -5.02 1.86
N PHE A 387 -9.94 -6.10 1.22
CA PHE A 387 -9.56 -6.44 -0.15
C PHE A 387 -10.65 -6.21 -1.20
N ILE A 388 -11.92 -6.04 -0.81
CA ILE A 388 -13.03 -5.91 -1.78
C ILE A 388 -13.68 -4.51 -1.82
N GLU A 389 -13.10 -3.53 -1.13
CA GLU A 389 -13.55 -2.13 -1.18
C GLU A 389 -12.74 -1.37 -2.27
N PRO A 390 -13.36 -0.96 -3.40
CA PRO A 390 -12.61 -0.51 -4.59
C PRO A 390 -11.82 0.78 -4.45
N SER A 391 -12.23 1.69 -3.56
CA SER A 391 -11.54 2.97 -3.35
C SER A 391 -10.34 2.85 -2.41
N PHE A 392 -10.16 1.69 -1.76
CA PHE A 392 -9.20 1.48 -0.68
C PHE A 392 -9.21 2.59 0.38
N GLN A 393 -10.42 3.00 0.78
CA GLN A 393 -10.73 4.06 1.72
C GLN A 393 -10.18 5.44 1.31
N SER A 394 -9.64 5.59 0.10
CA SER A 394 -9.13 6.87 -0.37
C SER A 394 -10.20 7.95 -0.32
N LEU A 395 -11.44 7.63 -0.71
CA LEU A 395 -12.59 8.54 -0.59
C LEU A 395 -13.02 8.70 0.87
N LEU A 396 -13.09 7.63 1.67
CA LEU A 396 -13.46 7.74 3.10
C LEU A 396 -12.55 8.72 3.87
N VAL A 397 -11.24 8.52 3.82
CA VAL A 397 -10.29 9.31 4.63
C VAL A 397 -10.08 10.73 4.10
N THR A 398 -10.62 11.03 2.92
CA THR A 398 -10.55 12.36 2.29
C THR A 398 -11.92 13.00 2.13
N ALA A 399 -12.98 12.34 2.59
CA ALA A 399 -14.34 12.82 2.55
C ALA A 399 -14.45 14.23 3.18
N PRO A 400 -15.19 15.13 2.53
CA PRO A 400 -15.45 16.44 3.10
C PRO A 400 -16.39 16.31 4.31
N GLN A 401 -16.11 17.05 5.38
CA GLN A 401 -16.89 17.01 6.64
C GLN A 401 -17.72 18.28 6.87
N ARG A 402 -17.68 19.24 5.93
CA ARG A 402 -18.47 20.46 6.03
C ARG A 402 -19.90 20.22 5.59
N ASN A 403 -20.82 20.95 6.23
CA ASN A 403 -22.21 20.95 5.80
C ASN A 403 -22.35 21.74 4.49
N PHE A 404 -22.90 21.08 3.47
CA PHE A 404 -23.13 21.61 2.15
C PHE A 404 -24.47 22.36 1.99
N ASP A 405 -25.28 22.43 3.04
CA ASP A 405 -26.64 23.01 3.01
C ASP A 405 -26.66 24.55 2.93
N ASN A 406 -25.63 25.22 3.46
CA ASN A 406 -25.58 26.69 3.61
C ASN A 406 -24.43 27.36 2.83
N GLU A 407 -24.13 26.87 1.62
CA GLU A 407 -23.04 27.41 0.79
C GLU A 407 -23.39 28.72 0.07
N THR A 408 -22.39 29.61 -0.02
CA THR A 408 -22.39 30.74 -0.95
C THR A 408 -22.31 30.27 -2.41
N THR A 409 -22.65 31.15 -3.35
CA THR A 409 -22.55 30.84 -4.80
C THR A 409 -21.14 30.47 -5.24
N LEU A 410 -20.10 31.07 -4.64
CA LEU A 410 -18.70 30.76 -4.95
C LEU A 410 -18.29 29.38 -4.41
N GLU A 411 -18.80 28.98 -3.25
CA GLU A 411 -18.59 27.64 -2.68
C GLU A 411 -19.29 26.59 -3.53
N LYS A 412 -20.55 26.82 -3.95
CA LYS A 412 -21.26 25.91 -4.87
C LYS A 412 -20.47 25.60 -6.15
N VAL A 413 -19.78 26.58 -6.73
CA VAL A 413 -18.94 26.39 -7.93
C VAL A 413 -17.67 25.62 -7.61
N LYS A 414 -16.98 25.95 -6.51
CA LYS A 414 -15.77 25.23 -6.06
C LYS A 414 -16.06 23.76 -5.73
N ASP A 415 -17.22 23.53 -5.14
CA ASP A 415 -17.60 22.26 -4.53
C ASP A 415 -18.36 21.38 -5.49
N PHE A 416 -18.71 21.88 -6.68
CA PHE A 416 -19.33 21.10 -7.74
C PHE A 416 -18.54 19.82 -8.03
N PHE A 417 -17.23 19.94 -8.29
CA PHE A 417 -16.40 18.77 -8.60
C PHE A 417 -16.26 17.81 -7.42
N ILE A 418 -16.17 18.33 -6.19
CA ILE A 418 -16.11 17.52 -4.98
C ILE A 418 -17.43 16.77 -4.79
N LYS A 419 -18.57 17.45 -4.86
CA LYS A 419 -19.89 16.81 -4.76
C LYS A 419 -20.11 15.75 -5.84
N GLN A 420 -19.63 16.00 -7.05
CA GLN A 420 -19.65 15.00 -8.12
C GLN A 420 -18.86 13.74 -7.73
N ILE A 421 -17.62 13.89 -7.27
CA ILE A 421 -16.74 12.76 -6.93
C ILE A 421 -17.24 11.97 -5.71
N TYR A 422 -17.79 12.65 -4.70
CA TYR A 422 -18.13 12.03 -3.43
C TYR A 422 -19.59 11.57 -3.31
N PHE A 423 -20.57 12.23 -3.95
CA PHE A 423 -21.99 12.04 -3.61
C PHE A 423 -22.93 11.80 -4.81
N ASN A 424 -22.58 12.28 -6.01
CA ASN A 424 -23.47 12.28 -7.19
C ASN A 424 -23.09 11.22 -8.23
N GLU A 425 -23.66 11.28 -9.44
CA GLU A 425 -23.46 10.31 -10.53
C GLU A 425 -21.99 9.99 -10.86
N THR A 426 -21.10 10.98 -10.78
CA THR A 426 -19.66 10.76 -11.03
C THR A 426 -19.05 9.80 -10.00
N HIS A 427 -19.52 9.80 -8.75
CA HIS A 427 -19.12 8.84 -7.72
C HIS A 427 -19.39 7.40 -8.16
N HIS A 428 -20.60 7.13 -8.64
CA HIS A 428 -21.00 5.78 -9.08
C HIS A 428 -20.14 5.31 -10.26
N VAL A 429 -19.86 6.19 -11.22
CA VAL A 429 -18.97 5.89 -12.36
C VAL A 429 -17.54 5.62 -11.88
N LEU A 430 -17.01 6.43 -10.96
CA LEU A 430 -15.67 6.23 -10.39
C LEU A 430 -15.56 4.92 -9.61
N MET A 431 -16.53 4.61 -8.75
CA MET A 431 -16.57 3.36 -8.00
C MET A 431 -16.62 2.15 -8.94
N PHE A 432 -17.41 2.22 -10.01
CA PHE A 432 -17.44 1.19 -11.04
C PHE A 432 -16.08 1.01 -11.73
N ILE A 433 -15.42 2.10 -12.14
CA ILE A 433 -14.09 2.02 -12.78
C ILE A 433 -13.05 1.44 -11.80
N MET A 434 -13.04 1.91 -10.55
CA MET A 434 -12.14 1.40 -9.51
C MET A 434 -12.39 -0.09 -9.23
N LYS A 435 -13.65 -0.53 -9.26
CA LYS A 435 -14.02 -1.94 -9.14
C LYS A 435 -13.47 -2.77 -10.29
N VAL A 436 -13.71 -2.37 -11.53
CA VAL A 436 -13.19 -3.07 -12.71
C VAL A 436 -11.65 -3.09 -12.70
N PHE A 437 -11.01 -2.01 -12.26
CA PHE A 437 -9.57 -1.92 -12.08
C PHE A 437 -9.06 -2.90 -11.00
N GLN A 438 -9.76 -3.01 -9.88
CA GLN A 438 -9.44 -3.95 -8.81
C GLN A 438 -9.55 -5.42 -9.29
N VAL A 439 -10.63 -5.76 -9.99
CA VAL A 439 -10.82 -7.07 -10.64
C VAL A 439 -9.67 -7.36 -11.60
N PHE A 440 -9.29 -6.38 -12.42
CA PHE A 440 -8.18 -6.49 -13.37
C PHE A 440 -6.85 -6.79 -12.67
N VAL A 441 -6.48 -5.99 -11.66
CA VAL A 441 -5.18 -6.12 -11.00
C VAL A 441 -5.04 -7.47 -10.30
N TYR A 442 -6.06 -7.93 -9.56
CA TYR A 442 -5.98 -9.24 -8.91
C TYR A 442 -5.96 -10.39 -9.93
N SER A 443 -6.83 -10.34 -10.96
CA SER A 443 -6.93 -11.42 -11.96
C SER A 443 -5.64 -11.62 -12.74
N PHE A 444 -4.97 -10.56 -13.18
CA PHE A 444 -3.73 -10.71 -13.93
C PHE A 444 -2.51 -10.89 -13.03
N SER A 445 -2.56 -10.47 -11.76
CA SER A 445 -1.55 -10.85 -10.76
C SER A 445 -1.61 -12.36 -10.44
N PHE A 446 -2.81 -12.95 -10.40
CA PHE A 446 -3.02 -14.39 -10.31
C PHE A 446 -2.36 -15.14 -11.48
N VAL A 447 -2.56 -14.67 -12.72
CA VAL A 447 -1.89 -15.24 -13.91
C VAL A 447 -0.36 -15.13 -13.78
N PHE A 448 0.14 -13.99 -13.31
CA PHE A 448 1.58 -13.77 -13.14
C PHE A 448 2.21 -14.69 -12.08
N ALA A 449 1.48 -15.08 -11.03
CA ALA A 449 2.00 -15.98 -10.00
C ALA A 449 2.54 -17.30 -10.58
N ILE A 450 1.94 -17.80 -11.67
CA ILE A 450 2.42 -18.97 -12.43
C ILE A 450 3.81 -18.72 -13.03
N ASN A 451 4.07 -17.50 -13.50
CA ASN A 451 5.37 -17.11 -14.07
C ASN A 451 6.47 -17.09 -13.00
N ILE A 452 6.17 -16.65 -11.78
CA ILE A 452 7.11 -16.71 -10.65
C ILE A 452 7.51 -18.16 -10.37
N PHE A 453 6.52 -19.06 -10.30
CA PHE A 453 6.75 -20.49 -10.05
C PHE A 453 7.64 -21.13 -11.13
N ARG A 454 7.51 -20.69 -12.39
CA ARG A 454 8.26 -21.19 -13.54
C ARG A 454 9.67 -20.63 -13.60
N LYS A 455 9.83 -19.30 -13.58
CA LYS A 455 11.12 -18.61 -13.72
C LYS A 455 12.01 -18.81 -12.49
N LYS A 456 11.41 -18.88 -11.30
CA LYS A 456 12.11 -19.07 -10.02
C LYS A 456 13.21 -18.03 -9.79
N GLU A 457 12.97 -16.79 -10.20
CA GLU A 457 13.90 -15.68 -9.99
C GLU A 457 13.59 -14.97 -8.68
N GLU A 458 14.62 -14.76 -7.87
CA GLU A 458 14.52 -14.13 -6.55
C GLU A 458 14.01 -12.68 -6.59
N VAL A 459 14.33 -11.92 -7.63
CA VAL A 459 13.85 -10.53 -7.77
C VAL A 459 12.34 -10.45 -7.98
N LEU A 460 11.74 -11.51 -8.54
CA LEU A 460 10.29 -11.58 -8.78
C LEU A 460 9.51 -11.83 -7.47
N THR A 461 10.17 -12.17 -6.36
CA THR A 461 9.49 -12.44 -5.09
C THR A 461 9.27 -11.20 -4.23
N ILE A 462 9.91 -10.06 -4.53
CA ILE A 462 9.86 -8.86 -3.65
C ILE A 462 8.42 -8.37 -3.46
N ILE A 463 7.70 -8.07 -4.55
CA ILE A 463 6.31 -7.60 -4.49
C ILE A 463 5.37 -8.69 -3.90
N PRO A 464 5.43 -9.96 -4.34
CA PRO A 464 4.65 -11.04 -3.72
C PRO A 464 4.87 -11.19 -2.21
N VAL A 465 6.11 -11.15 -1.74
CA VAL A 465 6.41 -11.27 -0.29
C VAL A 465 5.87 -10.05 0.45
N ALA A 466 5.97 -8.85 -0.11
CA ALA A 466 5.38 -7.66 0.50
C ALA A 466 3.86 -7.77 0.62
N PHE A 467 3.19 -8.24 -0.45
CA PHE A 467 1.74 -8.45 -0.45
C PHE A 467 1.31 -9.52 0.56
N VAL A 468 1.97 -10.68 0.56
CA VAL A 468 1.71 -11.79 1.49
C VAL A 468 1.98 -11.34 2.93
N GLY A 469 3.12 -10.71 3.19
CA GLY A 469 3.51 -10.22 4.51
C GLY A 469 2.55 -9.15 5.03
N GLY A 470 2.14 -8.21 4.17
CA GLY A 470 1.13 -7.20 4.49
C GLY A 470 -0.21 -7.83 4.83
N THR A 471 -0.66 -8.80 4.02
CA THR A 471 -1.90 -9.56 4.29
C THR A 471 -1.84 -10.25 5.65
N LEU A 472 -0.79 -11.02 5.92
CA LEU A 472 -0.64 -11.75 7.18
C LEU A 472 -0.56 -10.81 8.39
N PHE A 473 0.15 -9.67 8.24
CA PHE A 473 0.25 -8.67 9.30
C PHE A 473 -1.12 -8.05 9.61
N HIS A 474 -1.88 -7.61 8.60
CA HIS A 474 -3.19 -6.99 8.84
C HIS A 474 -4.30 -7.97 9.22
N MET A 475 -4.06 -9.28 9.09
CA MET A 475 -4.93 -10.31 9.67
C MET A 475 -4.77 -10.44 11.19
N ILE A 476 -3.64 -10.01 11.77
CA ILE A 476 -3.43 -9.99 13.23
C ILE A 476 -3.52 -8.58 13.83
N TRP A 477 -3.39 -7.54 13.01
CA TRP A 477 -3.40 -6.13 13.41
C TRP A 477 -4.77 -5.47 13.15
N GLU A 478 -4.85 -4.15 13.25
CA GLU A 478 -5.99 -3.38 12.75
C GLU A 478 -6.20 -3.63 11.24
N ALA A 479 -7.45 -3.92 10.87
CA ALA A 479 -7.89 -4.15 9.50
C ALA A 479 -8.50 -2.89 8.91
N LYS A 480 -8.00 -2.42 7.76
CA LYS A 480 -8.59 -1.34 6.95
C LYS A 480 -8.16 -1.49 5.49
N SER A 481 -9.03 -1.19 4.53
CA SER A 481 -8.67 -1.29 3.10
C SER A 481 -7.53 -0.33 2.70
N ARG A 482 -7.41 0.84 3.35
CA ARG A 482 -6.27 1.76 3.15
C ARG A 482 -4.90 1.14 3.49
N TYR A 483 -4.87 0.14 4.38
CA TYR A 483 -3.62 -0.49 4.76
C TYR A 483 -3.10 -1.47 3.71
N VAL A 484 -4.00 -2.05 2.90
CA VAL A 484 -3.60 -2.92 1.78
C VAL A 484 -3.33 -2.14 0.49
N PHE A 485 -3.77 -0.88 0.43
CA PHE A 485 -3.61 0.01 -0.72
C PHE A 485 -2.16 0.09 -1.27
N PRO A 486 -1.12 0.30 -0.45
CA PRO A 486 0.25 0.34 -0.96
C PRO A 486 0.66 -0.93 -1.71
N TYR A 487 0.31 -2.11 -1.15
CA TYR A 487 0.63 -3.39 -1.78
C TYR A 487 -0.14 -3.58 -3.09
N PHE A 488 -1.40 -3.15 -3.14
CA PHE A 488 -2.22 -3.19 -4.34
C PHE A 488 -1.61 -2.37 -5.49
N VAL A 489 -1.16 -1.13 -5.23
CA VAL A 489 -0.50 -0.30 -6.25
C VAL A 489 0.78 -0.98 -6.77
N PHE A 490 1.51 -1.67 -5.90
CA PHE A 490 2.75 -2.36 -6.30
C PHE A 490 2.48 -3.59 -7.17
N LEU A 491 1.24 -4.10 -7.22
CA LEU A 491 0.84 -5.18 -8.13
C LEU A 491 0.70 -4.70 -9.59
N ILE A 492 0.59 -3.39 -9.88
CA ILE A 492 0.34 -2.89 -11.24
C ILE A 492 1.35 -3.44 -12.29
N PRO A 493 2.68 -3.42 -12.07
CA PRO A 493 3.65 -4.02 -12.99
C PRO A 493 3.43 -5.52 -13.23
N ILE A 494 3.08 -6.23 -12.16
CA ILE A 494 2.84 -7.67 -12.17
C ILE A 494 1.56 -8.01 -12.95
N ALA A 495 0.48 -7.27 -12.71
CA ALA A 495 -0.77 -7.41 -13.45
C ALA A 495 -0.61 -7.08 -14.93
N ALA A 496 0.11 -6.00 -15.26
CA ALA A 496 0.40 -5.63 -16.65
C ALA A 496 1.13 -6.76 -17.40
N TYR A 497 2.18 -7.33 -16.81
CA TYR A 497 2.89 -8.46 -17.44
C TYR A 497 2.04 -9.73 -17.47
N GLY A 498 1.20 -9.94 -16.44
CA GLY A 498 0.21 -11.03 -16.42
C GLY A 498 -0.74 -10.99 -17.61
N LEU A 499 -1.23 -9.81 -18.00
CA LEU A 499 -2.04 -9.62 -19.21
C LEU A 499 -1.26 -9.96 -20.48
N ILE A 500 0.02 -9.56 -20.57
CA ILE A 500 0.87 -9.89 -21.72
C ILE A 500 1.09 -11.40 -21.84
N ILE A 501 1.36 -12.08 -20.72
CA ILE A 501 1.45 -13.56 -20.69
C ILE A 501 0.16 -14.19 -21.21
N PHE A 502 -0.99 -13.71 -20.72
CA PHE A 502 -2.30 -14.23 -21.13
C PHE A 502 -2.57 -14.01 -22.62
N ARG A 503 -2.34 -12.78 -23.11
CA ARG A 503 -2.45 -12.41 -24.52
C ARG A 503 -1.59 -13.31 -25.41
N ASN A 504 -0.32 -13.50 -25.05
CA ASN A 504 0.62 -14.29 -25.85
C ASN A 504 0.20 -15.76 -25.91
N LYS A 505 -0.32 -16.34 -24.82
CA LYS A 505 -0.88 -17.69 -24.82
C LYS A 505 -2.10 -17.84 -25.73
N ILE A 506 -2.98 -16.84 -25.78
CA ILE A 506 -4.13 -16.86 -26.70
C ILE A 506 -3.65 -16.85 -28.16
N ILE A 507 -2.65 -16.03 -28.49
CA ILE A 507 -2.08 -15.96 -29.83
C ILE A 507 -1.42 -17.29 -30.21
N GLU A 508 -0.63 -17.88 -29.30
CA GLU A 508 0.00 -19.19 -29.50
C GLU A 508 -1.05 -20.29 -29.75
N TYR A 509 -2.09 -20.36 -28.93
CA TYR A 509 -3.18 -21.32 -29.10
C TYR A 509 -3.90 -21.17 -30.44
N ARG A 510 -4.15 -19.94 -30.90
CA ARG A 510 -4.78 -19.69 -32.22
C ARG A 510 -3.91 -20.21 -33.37
N LYS A 511 -2.60 -19.91 -33.35
CA LYS A 511 -1.65 -20.40 -34.36
C LYS A 511 -1.60 -21.93 -34.41
N THR A 512 -1.50 -22.59 -33.26
CA THR A 512 -1.48 -24.06 -33.20
C THR A 512 -2.79 -24.67 -33.69
N LYS A 513 -3.94 -24.00 -33.48
CA LYS A 513 -5.24 -24.46 -33.98
C LYS A 513 -5.34 -24.30 -35.51
N GLU A 514 -4.85 -23.19 -36.05
CA GLU A 514 -4.78 -22.95 -37.50
C GLU A 514 -3.89 -23.99 -38.18
N GLU A 515 -2.69 -24.26 -37.65
CA GLU A 515 -1.77 -25.29 -38.17
C GLU A 515 -2.35 -26.71 -38.12
N LYS A 516 -3.15 -27.03 -37.09
CA LYS A 516 -3.84 -28.33 -36.99
C LYS A 516 -4.96 -28.47 -38.01
N ASN A 517 -5.71 -27.40 -38.27
CA ASN A 517 -6.78 -27.39 -39.25
C ASN A 517 -6.22 -27.45 -40.69
N GLU A 518 -5.07 -26.83 -40.96
CA GLU A 518 -4.39 -26.96 -42.25
C GLU A 518 -3.90 -28.39 -42.48
N LYS A 519 -3.34 -29.05 -41.46
CA LYS A 519 -2.90 -30.45 -41.53
C LYS A 519 -4.02 -31.49 -41.60
N SER A 520 -5.25 -31.15 -41.19
CA SER A 520 -6.41 -32.05 -41.35
C SER A 520 -7.11 -31.90 -42.70
N ASN A 521 -6.81 -30.83 -43.43
CA ASN A 521 -7.38 -30.53 -44.75
C ASN A 521 -6.42 -30.87 -45.91
N MET A 522 -5.18 -31.27 -45.59
CA MET A 522 -4.26 -32.02 -46.47
C MET A 522 -4.41 -33.50 -46.19
#